data_AF-A0A383AJI6-F1
#
_entry.id   AF-A0A383AJI6-F1
#
_cell.length_a   1.000
_cell.length_b   1.000
_cell.length_c   1.000
_cell.angle_alpha   90.00
_cell.angle_beta   90.00
_cell.angle_gamma   90.00
#
_symmetry.space_group_name_H-M   'P 1'
#
loop_
_entity.id
_entity.type
_entity.pdbx_description
1 polymer ?
#
loop_
_entity_poly.entity_id
_entity_poly.type
_entity_poly.pdbx_seq_one_letter_code
_entity_poly.pdbx_strand_id
1 'polypeptide(L)'
;AKTGEPIWVNDTAGDQAWGLQYGGMSPQGYLVASAETLFVPAGRSMPAAFNKRTGKFKRFLSGGGKIGGSWAMMDGNKLFAGIGNQGADTKIEFDASSGSSRGDQFARYPSIDMVLTKDIAYIATQKGIYGIDRAANRKANSAVPALDKESAALAKTITAIRKRHKASADNPEEVKKLTADLAKATARLTDIARDKAMHNGARVKWFTPRTGLGPMALAGGTLFAGGKDFVISMESDSGKLVMDHPIKGHA
;
A
#
# COMPACT_ATOMS: atom_id res chain seq x y z
N ALA A 1 10.97 31.94 -10.11
CA ALA A 1 12.24 31.88 -10.86
C ALA A 1 12.65 33.31 -11.20
N LYS A 2 13.94 33.67 -11.17
CA LYS A 2 14.38 35.07 -11.38
C LYS A 2 14.38 35.49 -12.86
N THR A 3 14.76 34.58 -13.76
CA THR A 3 14.92 34.87 -15.20
C THR A 3 13.88 34.19 -16.08
N GLY A 4 13.26 33.10 -15.60
CA GLY A 4 12.35 32.28 -16.42
C GLY A 4 13.09 31.44 -17.48
N GLU A 5 14.42 31.50 -17.53
CA GLU A 5 15.23 30.75 -18.47
C GLU A 5 15.20 29.24 -18.14
N PRO A 6 15.15 28.36 -19.15
CA PRO A 6 15.26 26.92 -18.95
C PRO A 6 16.58 26.55 -18.27
N ILE A 7 16.51 25.79 -17.16
CA ILE A 7 17.70 25.25 -16.47
C ILE A 7 18.26 24.04 -17.24
N TRP A 8 17.37 23.24 -17.81
CA TRP A 8 17.68 22.13 -18.72
C TRP A 8 16.43 21.80 -19.52
N VAL A 9 16.63 21.11 -20.66
CA VAL A 9 15.57 20.52 -21.47
C VAL A 9 15.92 19.05 -21.67
N ASN A 10 14.91 18.18 -21.59
CA ASN A 10 15.04 16.80 -22.04
C ASN A 10 14.09 16.58 -23.22
N ASP A 11 14.68 16.49 -24.40
CA ASP A 11 14.04 16.24 -25.70
C ASP A 11 14.36 14.83 -26.24
N THR A 12 15.09 14.01 -25.47
CA THR A 12 15.57 12.67 -25.88
C THR A 12 14.86 11.52 -25.15
N ALA A 13 14.00 11.81 -24.17
CA ALA A 13 13.28 10.78 -23.44
C ALA A 13 12.34 9.94 -24.33
N GLY A 14 11.85 10.53 -25.43
CA GLY A 14 11.05 9.83 -26.44
C GLY A 14 11.85 8.79 -27.23
N ASP A 15 13.17 8.94 -27.35
CA ASP A 15 14.05 8.02 -28.08
C ASP A 15 14.21 6.68 -27.35
N GLN A 16 13.77 6.59 -26.10
CA GLN A 16 13.83 5.40 -25.27
C GLN A 16 12.71 4.38 -25.61
N ALA A 17 12.34 4.26 -26.89
CA ALA A 17 11.20 3.52 -27.41
C ALA A 17 11.10 2.05 -26.90
N TRP A 18 12.25 1.43 -26.67
CA TRP A 18 12.39 0.04 -26.19
C TRP A 18 12.07 -0.13 -24.69
N GLY A 19 12.18 0.94 -23.90
CA GLY A 19 11.87 0.96 -22.46
C GLY A 19 10.40 1.24 -22.14
N LEU A 20 9.58 1.51 -23.16
CA LEU A 20 8.20 1.95 -23.05
C LEU A 20 7.26 0.80 -22.66
N GLN A 21 7.40 0.27 -21.44
CA GLN A 21 6.38 -0.60 -20.88
C GLN A 21 5.02 0.10 -20.95
N TYR A 22 4.04 -0.54 -21.60
CA TYR A 22 2.63 -0.12 -21.63
C TYR A 22 2.28 1.22 -22.28
N GLY A 23 3.12 1.72 -23.19
CA GLY A 23 2.88 2.97 -23.94
C GLY A 23 3.84 4.10 -23.55
N GLY A 24 4.77 3.84 -22.62
CA GLY A 24 5.90 4.72 -22.40
C GLY A 24 5.63 5.93 -21.54
N MET A 25 6.40 6.99 -21.78
CA MET A 25 6.25 8.26 -21.09
C MET A 25 5.13 9.07 -21.76
N SER A 26 3.92 8.98 -21.22
CA SER A 26 2.85 9.94 -21.51
C SER A 26 2.66 10.78 -20.24
N PRO A 27 3.43 11.89 -20.07
CA PRO A 27 3.41 12.68 -18.86
C PRO A 27 1.99 13.13 -18.51
N GLN A 28 1.52 12.75 -17.32
CA GLN A 28 0.20 13.09 -16.81
C GLN A 28 0.27 13.20 -15.29
N GLY A 29 -0.37 14.21 -14.71
CA GLY A 29 -0.37 14.44 -13.26
C GLY A 29 0.76 15.37 -12.79
N TYR A 30 0.93 15.48 -11.47
CA TYR A 30 1.87 16.39 -10.84
C TYR A 30 3.27 15.77 -10.73
N LEU A 31 4.30 16.57 -11.00
CA LEU A 31 5.68 16.15 -10.82
C LEU A 31 6.01 16.06 -9.33
N VAL A 32 6.72 15.00 -8.95
CA VAL A 32 7.22 14.84 -7.58
C VAL A 32 8.73 14.60 -7.62
N ALA A 33 9.43 14.96 -6.55
CA ALA A 33 10.89 14.88 -6.56
C ALA A 33 11.46 14.42 -5.21
N SER A 34 12.53 13.62 -5.28
CA SER A 34 13.45 13.41 -4.17
C SER A 34 14.53 14.49 -4.16
N ALA A 35 15.58 14.29 -3.36
CA ALA A 35 16.76 15.15 -3.37
C ALA A 35 17.43 15.21 -4.76
N GLU A 36 17.48 14.08 -5.49
CA GLU A 36 18.26 13.93 -6.73
C GLU A 36 17.46 13.55 -7.96
N THR A 37 16.23 13.05 -7.77
CA THR A 37 15.41 12.50 -8.86
C THR A 37 14.12 13.30 -8.99
N LEU A 38 13.82 13.73 -10.20
CA LEU A 38 12.51 14.21 -10.59
C LEU A 38 11.73 13.02 -11.18
N PHE A 39 10.53 12.78 -10.68
CA PHE A 39 9.63 11.76 -11.19
C PHE A 39 8.50 12.42 -11.96
N VAL A 40 8.27 11.91 -13.17
CA VAL A 40 7.22 12.33 -14.07
C VAL A 40 6.19 11.21 -14.12
N PRO A 41 5.03 11.34 -13.45
CA PRO A 41 3.98 10.35 -13.55
C PRO A 41 3.43 10.26 -14.98
N ALA A 42 2.86 9.10 -15.31
CA ALA A 42 2.43 8.79 -16.67
C ALA A 42 1.06 8.13 -16.65
N GLY A 43 0.33 8.21 -17.78
CA GLY A 43 -1.07 7.75 -17.82
C GLY A 43 -1.31 6.30 -17.38
N ARG A 44 -0.72 5.33 -18.08
CA ARG A 44 -0.85 3.88 -17.73
C ARG A 44 0.44 3.24 -17.22
N SER A 45 1.55 3.94 -17.41
CA SER A 45 2.89 3.50 -17.06
C SER A 45 3.24 4.03 -15.68
N MET A 46 4.17 3.36 -14.99
CA MET A 46 4.73 3.92 -13.76
C MET A 46 5.57 5.17 -14.07
N PRO A 47 5.82 6.03 -13.06
CA PRO A 47 6.56 7.26 -13.29
C PRO A 47 7.93 7.05 -13.93
N ALA A 48 8.33 7.97 -14.80
CA ALA A 48 9.69 8.04 -15.32
C ALA A 48 10.58 8.87 -14.39
N ALA A 49 11.82 8.41 -14.19
CA ALA A 49 12.79 9.05 -13.33
C ALA A 49 13.82 9.83 -14.15
N PHE A 50 14.11 11.05 -13.70
CA PHE A 50 15.06 11.96 -14.31
C PHE A 50 16.03 12.51 -13.27
N ASN A 51 17.23 12.87 -13.67
CA ASN A 51 18.11 13.66 -12.82
C ASN A 51 17.53 15.07 -12.64
N LYS A 52 17.21 15.44 -11.39
CA LYS A 52 16.57 16.72 -11.07
C LYS A 52 17.42 17.93 -11.46
N ARG A 53 18.76 17.79 -11.44
CA ARG A 53 19.71 18.87 -11.73
C ARG A 53 20.02 19.01 -13.21
N THR A 54 20.03 17.91 -13.96
CA THR A 54 20.49 17.91 -15.36
C THR A 54 19.41 17.60 -16.38
N GLY A 55 18.23 17.17 -15.94
CA GLY A 55 17.15 16.74 -16.82
C GLY A 55 17.39 15.39 -17.50
N LYS A 56 18.55 14.75 -17.34
CA LYS A 56 18.87 13.49 -18.02
C LYS A 56 17.93 12.37 -17.56
N PHE A 57 17.38 11.63 -18.53
CA PHE A 57 16.58 10.44 -18.26
C PHE A 57 17.42 9.42 -17.49
N LYS A 58 16.83 8.82 -16.44
CA LYS A 58 17.46 7.76 -15.65
C LYS A 58 16.87 6.40 -16.01
N ARG A 59 15.55 6.26 -15.88
CA ARG A 59 14.85 4.98 -16.06
C ARG A 59 13.34 5.15 -16.10
N PHE A 60 12.66 4.15 -16.62
CA PHE A 60 11.27 3.89 -16.30
C PHE A 60 11.18 3.09 -15.00
N LEU A 61 10.21 3.41 -14.14
CA LEU A 61 9.84 2.51 -13.06
C LEU A 61 8.95 1.40 -13.60
N SER A 62 8.94 0.25 -12.93
CA SER A 62 8.07 -0.88 -13.30
C SER A 62 7.36 -1.43 -12.08
N GLY A 63 6.02 -1.45 -12.13
CA GLY A 63 5.19 -2.10 -11.12
C GLY A 63 4.87 -3.56 -11.45
N GLY A 64 5.21 -4.03 -12.66
CA GLY A 64 4.68 -5.26 -13.25
C GLY A 64 3.22 -5.07 -13.68
N GLY A 65 2.94 -5.05 -14.99
CA GLY A 65 1.58 -4.82 -15.51
C GLY A 65 1.23 -3.34 -15.73
N LYS A 66 0.01 -3.12 -16.24
CA LYS A 66 -0.58 -1.79 -16.55
C LYS A 66 -1.16 -1.13 -15.30
N ILE A 67 -0.30 -0.95 -14.29
CA ILE A 67 -0.72 -0.53 -12.95
C ILE A 67 -0.20 0.85 -12.55
N GLY A 68 0.41 1.55 -13.51
CA GLY A 68 0.81 2.94 -13.38
C GLY A 68 -0.38 3.89 -13.30
N GLY A 69 -0.14 5.19 -13.43
CA GLY A 69 -1.15 6.21 -13.19
C GLY A 69 -0.56 7.60 -13.01
N SER A 70 -1.41 8.62 -13.08
CA SER A 70 -1.04 10.01 -12.85
C SER A 70 -0.85 10.37 -11.38
N TRP A 71 -1.28 9.50 -10.46
CA TRP A 71 -1.10 9.69 -9.02
C TRP A 71 0.30 9.24 -8.59
N ALA A 72 1.00 10.14 -7.91
CA ALA A 72 2.26 9.85 -7.25
C ALA A 72 2.46 10.78 -6.05
N MET A 73 3.18 10.30 -5.03
CA MET A 73 3.62 11.11 -3.91
C MET A 73 5.00 10.70 -3.43
N MET A 74 5.71 11.62 -2.78
CA MET A 74 7.01 11.37 -2.16
C MET A 74 6.89 11.37 -0.65
N ASP A 75 7.60 10.45 0.00
CA ASP A 75 7.85 10.42 1.43
C ASP A 75 9.34 10.17 1.66
N GLY A 76 10.10 11.25 1.84
CA GLY A 76 11.56 11.20 1.89
C GLY A 76 12.16 10.61 0.60
N ASN A 77 12.84 9.47 0.72
CA ASN A 77 13.43 8.74 -0.41
C ASN A 77 12.53 7.62 -0.97
N LYS A 78 11.23 7.69 -0.68
CA LYS A 78 10.25 6.70 -1.13
C LYS A 78 9.25 7.37 -2.05
N LEU A 79 9.05 6.78 -3.21
CA LEU A 79 7.99 7.16 -4.13
C LEU A 79 6.83 6.19 -3.95
N PHE A 80 5.61 6.70 -3.81
CA PHE A 80 4.40 5.91 -3.92
C PHE A 80 3.73 6.27 -5.24
N ALA A 81 3.37 5.27 -6.05
CA ALA A 81 2.73 5.50 -7.34
C ALA A 81 1.85 4.33 -7.76
N GLY A 82 0.96 4.60 -8.73
CA GLY A 82 0.01 3.62 -9.28
C GLY A 82 -1.43 3.93 -8.88
N ILE A 83 -2.37 3.46 -9.70
CA ILE A 83 -3.80 3.66 -9.45
C ILE A 83 -4.63 2.38 -9.57
N GLY A 84 -4.06 1.24 -9.96
CA GLY A 84 -4.80 0.00 -9.87
C GLY A 84 -4.16 -1.22 -10.51
N ASN A 85 -4.46 -2.38 -9.97
CA ASN A 85 -4.12 -3.70 -10.50
C ASN A 85 -5.42 -4.47 -10.75
N GLN A 86 -5.88 -4.50 -12.00
CA GLN A 86 -7.06 -5.29 -12.42
C GLN A 86 -8.34 -5.00 -11.60
N GLY A 87 -8.60 -3.71 -11.33
CA GLY A 87 -9.80 -3.26 -10.61
C GLY A 87 -9.65 -3.13 -9.09
N ALA A 88 -8.48 -3.45 -8.53
CA ALA A 88 -8.13 -3.10 -7.15
C ALA A 88 -7.15 -1.93 -7.13
N ASP A 89 -7.51 -0.83 -6.46
CA ASP A 89 -6.61 0.32 -6.31
C ASP A 89 -5.34 -0.07 -5.54
N THR A 90 -4.17 0.26 -6.09
CA THR A 90 -2.86 -0.06 -5.50
C THR A 90 -1.93 1.13 -5.52
N LYS A 91 -1.18 1.36 -4.45
CA LYS A 91 -0.06 2.33 -4.42
C LYS A 91 1.23 1.60 -4.08
N ILE A 92 2.09 1.42 -5.08
CA ILE A 92 3.35 0.72 -4.92
C ILE A 92 4.41 1.66 -4.37
N GLU A 93 5.10 1.23 -3.32
CA GLU A 93 6.30 1.90 -2.82
C GLU A 93 7.50 1.54 -3.70
N PHE A 94 8.27 2.54 -4.11
CA PHE A 94 9.54 2.41 -4.80
C PHE A 94 10.64 3.11 -4.00
N ASP A 95 11.82 2.50 -4.00
CA ASP A 95 13.04 3.21 -3.60
C ASP A 95 13.37 4.28 -4.64
N ALA A 96 13.39 5.55 -4.25
CA ALA A 96 13.57 6.65 -5.21
C ALA A 96 14.98 6.70 -5.82
N SER A 97 15.98 6.12 -5.14
CA SER A 97 17.36 6.08 -5.62
C SER A 97 17.53 4.97 -6.65
N SER A 98 17.19 3.72 -6.31
CA SER A 98 17.38 2.56 -7.18
C SER A 98 16.24 2.34 -8.18
N GLY A 99 15.03 2.81 -7.87
CA GLY A 99 13.80 2.52 -8.62
C GLY A 99 13.23 1.13 -8.34
N SER A 100 13.77 0.42 -7.34
CA SER A 100 13.29 -0.92 -6.97
C SER A 100 11.93 -0.84 -6.30
N SER A 101 10.98 -1.66 -6.76
CA SER A 101 9.70 -1.83 -6.09
C SER A 101 9.89 -2.49 -4.72
N ARG A 102 9.16 -1.99 -3.73
CA ARG A 102 8.99 -2.58 -2.40
C ARG A 102 7.60 -3.21 -2.24
N GLY A 103 6.77 -3.16 -3.29
CA GLY A 103 5.39 -3.61 -3.28
C GLY A 103 4.43 -2.61 -2.63
N ASP A 104 3.15 -2.93 -2.68
CA ASP A 104 2.10 -2.15 -2.05
C ASP A 104 2.07 -2.41 -0.53
N GLN A 105 2.53 -1.43 0.24
CA GLN A 105 2.61 -1.53 1.70
C GLN A 105 1.23 -1.49 2.37
N PHE A 106 0.21 -1.03 1.67
CA PHE A 106 -1.13 -0.80 2.16
C PHE A 106 -2.19 -1.57 1.37
N ALA A 107 -1.80 -2.65 0.67
CA ALA A 107 -2.67 -3.45 -0.20
C ALA A 107 -3.97 -3.96 0.45
N ARG A 108 -4.04 -3.98 1.78
CA ARG A 108 -5.26 -4.34 2.55
C ARG A 108 -6.31 -3.23 2.58
N TYR A 109 -5.93 -2.03 2.16
CA TYR A 109 -6.73 -0.82 2.13
C TYR A 109 -6.69 -0.26 0.71
N PRO A 110 -7.50 -0.82 -0.22
CA PRO A 110 -7.53 -0.37 -1.62
C PRO A 110 -7.82 1.14 -1.67
N SER A 111 -6.80 1.89 -2.07
CA SER A 111 -6.71 3.32 -1.78
C SER A 111 -6.99 4.17 -3.02
N ILE A 112 -8.02 5.00 -2.90
CA ILE A 112 -8.34 6.05 -3.85
C ILE A 112 -7.24 7.10 -3.79
N ASP A 113 -7.00 7.63 -2.58
CA ASP A 113 -5.95 8.61 -2.28
C ASP A 113 -5.27 8.30 -0.95
N MET A 114 -4.08 8.87 -0.73
CA MET A 114 -3.26 8.65 0.46
C MET A 114 -2.49 9.90 0.84
N VAL A 115 -2.45 10.18 2.15
CA VAL A 115 -1.58 11.20 2.74
C VAL A 115 -0.72 10.54 3.83
N LEU A 116 0.59 10.80 3.81
CA LEU A 116 1.54 10.21 4.74
C LEU A 116 2.13 11.26 5.68
N THR A 117 2.23 10.91 6.95
CA THR A 117 3.11 11.54 7.95
C THR A 117 4.17 10.54 8.36
N LYS A 118 5.12 10.93 9.22
CA LYS A 118 6.13 10.01 9.76
C LYS A 118 5.50 8.74 10.36
N ASP A 119 4.44 8.89 11.14
CA ASP A 119 3.91 7.82 11.98
C ASP A 119 2.56 7.27 11.47
N ILE A 120 1.78 8.08 10.75
CA ILE A 120 0.43 7.74 10.28
C ILE A 120 0.33 7.79 8.75
N ALA A 121 -0.34 6.80 8.18
CA ALA A 121 -0.86 6.84 6.82
C ALA A 121 -2.38 7.05 6.85
N TYR A 122 -2.84 8.16 6.28
CA TYR A 122 -4.26 8.41 6.04
C TYR A 122 -4.63 7.86 4.67
N ILE A 123 -5.58 6.93 4.62
CA ILE A 123 -5.94 6.24 3.38
C ILE A 123 -7.44 6.38 3.13
N ALA A 124 -7.79 7.07 2.03
CA ALA A 124 -9.15 7.12 1.53
C ALA A 124 -9.44 5.85 0.73
N THR A 125 -10.53 5.19 1.08
CA THR A 125 -11.06 4.02 0.40
C THR A 125 -12.52 4.28 0.01
N GLN A 126 -13.11 3.39 -0.78
CA GLN A 126 -14.54 3.48 -1.11
C GLN A 126 -15.47 3.45 0.13
N LYS A 127 -14.99 2.92 1.26
CA LYS A 127 -15.79 2.76 2.49
C LYS A 127 -15.60 3.92 3.48
N GLY A 128 -14.52 4.67 3.37
CA GLY A 128 -14.13 5.65 4.38
C GLY A 128 -12.63 5.86 4.43
N ILE A 129 -12.21 6.60 5.45
CA ILE A 129 -10.81 6.95 5.70
C ILE A 129 -10.27 6.15 6.86
N TYR A 130 -9.09 5.54 6.67
CA TYR A 130 -8.33 4.89 7.72
C TYR A 130 -7.18 5.78 8.19
N GLY A 131 -7.01 5.91 9.50
CA GLY A 131 -5.75 6.34 10.11
C GLY A 131 -4.93 5.11 10.49
N ILE A 132 -3.85 4.83 9.74
CA ILE A 132 -3.05 3.60 9.88
C ILE A 132 -1.72 3.92 10.56
N ASP A 133 -1.40 3.21 11.64
CA ASP A 133 -0.08 3.24 12.24
C ASP A 133 0.94 2.56 11.32
N ARG A 134 1.91 3.33 10.82
CA ARG A 134 2.86 2.87 9.80
C ARG A 134 3.82 1.80 10.35
N ALA A 135 4.21 1.90 11.62
CA ALA A 135 5.13 0.96 12.24
C ALA A 135 4.43 -0.38 12.51
N ALA A 136 3.22 -0.34 13.07
CA ALA A 136 2.39 -1.52 13.28
C ALA A 136 2.02 -2.20 11.96
N ASN A 137 1.68 -1.42 10.92
CA ASN A 137 1.41 -1.94 9.59
C ASN A 137 2.62 -2.68 8.99
N ARG A 138 3.83 -2.12 9.12
CA ARG A 138 5.05 -2.79 8.67
C ARG A 138 5.33 -4.08 9.43
N LYS A 139 5.22 -4.05 10.76
CA LYS A 139 5.40 -5.24 11.62
C LYS A 139 4.45 -6.35 11.20
N ALA A 140 3.19 -6.01 10.99
CA ALA A 140 2.17 -6.97 10.62
C ALA A 140 2.31 -7.45 9.16
N ASN A 141 2.82 -6.63 8.22
CA ASN A 141 3.16 -7.07 6.85
C ASN A 141 4.27 -8.13 6.84
N SER A 142 5.16 -8.12 7.83
CA SER A 142 6.20 -9.15 7.98
C SER A 142 5.70 -10.38 8.73
N ALA A 143 4.98 -10.19 9.86
CA ALA A 143 4.60 -11.29 10.74
C ALA A 143 3.43 -12.13 10.20
N VAL A 144 2.39 -11.50 9.66
CA VAL A 144 1.16 -12.21 9.27
C VAL A 144 1.40 -13.24 8.16
N PRO A 145 2.17 -12.97 7.08
CA PRO A 145 2.46 -13.99 6.07
C PRO A 145 3.23 -15.20 6.61
N ALA A 146 4.13 -15.01 7.57
CA ALA A 146 4.84 -16.10 8.22
C ALA A 146 3.89 -16.98 9.04
N LEU A 147 2.97 -16.35 9.78
CA LEU A 147 1.90 -17.03 10.52
C LEU A 147 0.93 -17.76 9.59
N ASP A 148 0.61 -17.19 8.42
CA ASP A 148 -0.21 -17.85 7.40
C ASP A 148 0.46 -19.12 6.89
N LYS A 149 1.75 -19.05 6.56
CA LYS A 149 2.55 -20.21 6.13
C LYS A 149 2.59 -21.29 7.21
N GLU A 150 2.79 -20.91 8.47
CA GLU A 150 2.78 -21.84 9.61
C GLU A 150 1.40 -22.51 9.77
N SER A 151 0.32 -21.72 9.73
CA SER A 151 -1.05 -22.25 9.86
C SER A 151 -1.40 -23.23 8.74
N ALA A 152 -0.98 -22.94 7.50
CA ALA A 152 -1.17 -23.82 6.36
C ALA A 152 -0.38 -25.14 6.50
N ALA A 153 0.84 -25.08 7.03
CA ALA A 153 1.63 -26.27 7.32
C ALA A 153 0.98 -27.12 8.43
N LEU A 154 0.53 -26.49 9.52
CA LEU A 154 -0.17 -27.17 10.61
C LEU A 154 -1.47 -27.82 10.16
N ALA A 155 -2.24 -27.17 9.28
CA ALA A 155 -3.46 -27.77 8.72
C ALA A 155 -3.17 -29.08 7.95
N LYS A 156 -2.07 -29.12 7.19
CA LYS A 156 -1.61 -30.35 6.51
C LYS A 156 -1.18 -31.42 7.53
N THR A 157 -0.41 -31.04 8.55
CA THR A 157 0.02 -31.93 9.63
C THR A 157 -1.17 -32.52 10.39
N ILE A 158 -2.17 -31.71 10.75
CA ILE A 158 -3.39 -32.17 11.42
C ILE A 158 -4.14 -33.18 10.56
N THR A 159 -4.24 -32.93 9.25
CA THR A 159 -4.88 -33.86 8.32
C THR A 159 -4.13 -35.21 8.27
N ALA A 160 -2.81 -35.18 8.25
CA ALA A 160 -1.97 -36.39 8.28
C ALA A 160 -2.09 -37.14 9.61
N ILE A 161 -2.06 -36.44 10.75
CA ILE A 161 -2.25 -37.02 12.09
C ILE A 161 -3.62 -37.70 12.17
N ARG A 162 -4.69 -37.05 11.72
CA ARG A 162 -6.05 -37.63 11.71
C ARG A 162 -6.13 -38.89 10.85
N LYS A 163 -5.44 -38.93 9.70
CA LYS A 163 -5.37 -40.14 8.86
C LYS A 163 -4.64 -41.28 9.58
N ARG A 164 -3.49 -40.99 10.21
CA ARG A 164 -2.70 -41.99 10.94
C ARG A 164 -3.43 -42.49 12.20
N HIS A 165 -4.11 -41.59 12.91
CA HIS A 165 -4.90 -41.92 14.10
C HIS A 165 -5.98 -42.97 13.78
N LYS A 166 -6.68 -42.83 12.65
CA LYS A 166 -7.64 -43.84 12.17
C LYS A 166 -7.01 -45.18 11.81
N ALA A 167 -5.77 -45.17 11.28
CA ALA A 167 -5.08 -46.39 10.83
C ALA A 167 -4.40 -47.14 11.99
N SER A 168 -4.10 -46.46 13.09
CA SER A 168 -3.41 -47.02 14.26
C SER A 168 -4.37 -47.42 15.39
N ALA A 169 -5.65 -47.68 15.09
CA ALA A 169 -6.69 -47.96 16.09
C ALA A 169 -6.33 -49.08 17.07
N ASP A 170 -5.59 -50.09 16.59
CA ASP A 170 -5.17 -51.26 17.37
C ASP A 170 -3.85 -51.05 18.15
N ASN A 171 -3.27 -49.84 18.11
CA ASN A 171 -2.04 -49.49 18.82
C ASN A 171 -2.29 -48.34 19.82
N PRO A 172 -2.64 -48.66 21.08
CA PRO A 172 -3.03 -47.67 22.09
C PRO A 172 -1.96 -46.60 22.38
N GLU A 173 -0.68 -46.98 22.40
CA GLU A 173 0.41 -46.04 22.65
C GLU A 173 0.58 -45.04 21.49
N GLU A 174 0.43 -45.51 20.25
CA GLU A 174 0.47 -44.65 19.08
C GLU A 174 -0.75 -43.72 19.01
N VAL A 175 -1.95 -44.21 19.34
CA VAL A 175 -3.17 -43.41 19.43
C VAL A 175 -3.02 -42.31 20.49
N LYS A 176 -2.47 -42.62 21.66
CA LYS A 176 -2.22 -41.66 22.73
C LYS A 176 -1.26 -40.56 22.27
N LYS A 177 -0.15 -40.93 21.63
CA LYS A 177 0.82 -39.98 21.07
C LYS A 177 0.19 -39.07 20.01
N LEU A 178 -0.54 -39.64 19.04
CA LEU A 178 -1.19 -38.89 17.97
C LEU A 178 -2.26 -37.94 18.49
N THR A 179 -2.96 -38.32 19.56
CA THR A 179 -3.95 -37.47 20.23
C THR A 179 -3.27 -36.26 20.90
N ALA A 180 -2.12 -36.46 21.56
CA ALA A 180 -1.33 -35.37 22.14
C ALA A 180 -0.78 -34.43 21.05
N ASP A 181 -0.25 -34.98 19.96
CA ASP A 181 0.25 -34.18 18.82
C ASP A 181 -0.87 -33.37 18.15
N LEU A 182 -2.07 -33.97 18.00
CA LEU A 182 -3.25 -33.28 17.48
C LEU A 182 -3.69 -32.12 18.39
N ALA A 183 -3.70 -32.35 19.71
CA ALA A 183 -4.02 -31.31 20.69
C ALA A 183 -3.02 -30.14 20.61
N LYS A 184 -1.72 -30.45 20.55
CA LYS A 184 -0.66 -29.44 20.41
C LYS A 184 -0.80 -28.63 19.12
N ALA A 185 -1.02 -29.30 17.98
CA ALA A 185 -1.19 -28.62 16.70
C ALA A 185 -2.44 -27.73 16.66
N THR A 186 -3.55 -28.18 17.26
CA THR A 186 -4.81 -27.42 17.34
C THR A 186 -4.68 -26.22 18.28
N ALA A 187 -4.00 -26.39 19.42
CA ALA A 187 -3.69 -25.28 20.33
C ALA A 187 -2.84 -24.22 19.62
N ARG A 188 -1.80 -24.64 18.87
CA ARG A 188 -0.96 -23.71 18.12
C ARG A 188 -1.73 -22.94 17.04
N LEU A 189 -2.67 -23.57 16.34
CA LEU A 189 -3.55 -22.85 15.40
C LEU A 189 -4.38 -21.76 16.08
N THR A 190 -4.85 -22.02 17.31
CA THR A 190 -5.59 -21.03 18.11
C THR A 190 -4.71 -19.85 18.49
N ASP A 191 -3.46 -20.11 18.90
CA ASP A 191 -2.49 -19.06 19.20
C ASP A 191 -2.13 -18.24 17.96
N ILE A 192 -1.90 -18.88 16.82
CA ILE A 192 -1.66 -18.18 15.54
C ILE A 192 -2.83 -17.27 15.18
N ALA A 193 -4.07 -17.73 15.37
CA ALA A 193 -5.25 -16.90 15.12
C ALA A 193 -5.27 -15.66 16.03
N ARG A 194 -4.93 -15.82 17.32
CA ARG A 194 -4.80 -14.72 18.29
C ARG A 194 -3.70 -13.74 17.87
N ASP A 195 -2.53 -14.24 17.50
CA ASP A 195 -1.38 -13.43 17.08
C ASP A 195 -1.71 -12.61 15.83
N LYS A 196 -2.37 -13.23 14.84
CA LYS A 196 -2.84 -12.55 13.64
C LYS A 196 -3.86 -11.46 13.98
N ALA A 197 -4.81 -11.74 14.86
CA ALA A 197 -5.82 -10.77 15.28
C ALA A 197 -5.16 -9.56 15.96
N MET A 198 -4.20 -9.80 16.86
CA MET A 198 -3.41 -8.76 17.52
C MET A 198 -2.63 -7.89 16.51
N HIS A 199 -1.89 -8.53 15.58
CA HIS A 199 -1.15 -7.80 14.55
C HIS A 199 -2.05 -6.96 13.65
N ASN A 200 -3.23 -7.47 13.30
CA ASN A 200 -4.17 -6.77 12.42
C ASN A 200 -4.90 -5.64 13.14
N GLY A 201 -5.32 -5.86 14.39
CA GLY A 201 -5.96 -4.84 15.23
C GLY A 201 -5.04 -3.66 15.51
N ALA A 202 -3.74 -3.91 15.67
CA ALA A 202 -2.76 -2.85 15.93
C ALA A 202 -2.50 -1.90 14.73
N ARG A 203 -2.97 -2.23 13.51
CA ARG A 203 -2.68 -1.43 12.31
C ARG A 203 -3.49 -0.13 12.28
N VAL A 204 -4.77 -0.20 12.64
CA VAL A 204 -5.73 0.88 12.44
C VAL A 204 -5.91 1.61 13.76
N LYS A 205 -5.57 2.90 13.80
CA LYS A 205 -5.82 3.75 14.97
C LYS A 205 -7.29 4.17 15.03
N TRP A 206 -7.85 4.54 13.87
CA TRP A 206 -9.24 4.92 13.73
C TRP A 206 -9.71 4.69 12.30
N PHE A 207 -11.03 4.61 12.13
CA PHE A 207 -11.70 4.53 10.84
C PHE A 207 -12.95 5.39 10.86
N THR A 208 -13.09 6.24 9.84
CA THR A 208 -14.26 7.13 9.68
C THR A 208 -15.00 6.75 8.41
N PRO A 209 -16.23 6.21 8.51
CA PRO A 209 -17.00 5.78 7.34
C PRO A 209 -17.48 6.99 6.53
N ARG A 210 -17.20 6.98 5.23
CA ARG A 210 -17.69 7.96 4.25
C ARG A 210 -17.52 7.42 2.85
N THR A 211 -18.55 7.52 2.03
CA THR A 211 -18.51 7.15 0.61
C THR A 211 -18.29 8.38 -0.28
N GLY A 212 -17.91 8.15 -1.54
CA GLY A 212 -17.72 9.24 -2.50
C GLY A 212 -16.49 10.10 -2.22
N LEU A 213 -15.54 9.58 -1.45
CA LEU A 213 -14.25 10.22 -1.18
C LEU A 213 -13.39 10.26 -2.45
N GLY A 214 -12.63 11.34 -2.57
CA GLY A 214 -11.64 11.58 -3.61
C GLY A 214 -10.35 12.12 -2.99
N PRO A 215 -9.87 13.31 -3.39
CA PRO A 215 -8.62 13.87 -2.89
C PRO A 215 -8.59 14.12 -1.38
N MET A 216 -7.41 13.99 -0.79
CA MET A 216 -7.12 14.30 0.62
C MET A 216 -5.95 15.27 0.75
N ALA A 217 -5.98 16.07 1.81
CA ALA A 217 -4.87 16.93 2.20
C ALA A 217 -4.77 17.03 3.72
N LEU A 218 -3.57 17.17 4.27
CA LEU A 218 -3.34 17.37 5.69
C LEU A 218 -2.74 18.76 5.92
N ALA A 219 -3.31 19.52 6.86
CA ALA A 219 -2.77 20.79 7.32
C ALA A 219 -2.77 20.83 8.85
N GLY A 220 -1.58 20.77 9.45
CA GLY A 220 -1.44 20.64 10.90
C GLY A 220 -2.12 19.37 11.40
N GLY A 221 -2.98 19.52 12.42
CA GLY A 221 -3.78 18.42 13.00
C GLY A 221 -5.12 18.17 12.29
N THR A 222 -5.35 18.76 11.12
CA THR A 222 -6.63 18.66 10.40
C THR A 222 -6.43 17.96 9.06
N LEU A 223 -7.11 16.84 8.88
CA LEU A 223 -7.21 16.12 7.61
C LEU A 223 -8.46 16.60 6.86
N PHE A 224 -8.29 16.99 5.61
CA PHE A 224 -9.35 17.33 4.68
C PHE A 224 -9.55 16.21 3.67
N ALA A 225 -10.79 15.92 3.33
CA ALA A 225 -11.12 15.01 2.24
C ALA A 225 -12.30 15.55 1.44
N GLY A 226 -12.20 15.44 0.13
CA GLY A 226 -13.19 15.94 -0.81
C GLY A 226 -13.98 14.82 -1.46
N GLY A 227 -15.12 15.17 -2.05
CA GLY A 227 -15.85 14.32 -2.97
C GLY A 227 -16.73 15.13 -3.90
N LYS A 228 -17.66 14.46 -4.56
CA LYS A 228 -18.70 15.16 -5.32
C LYS A 228 -19.66 15.86 -4.36
N ASP A 229 -19.77 17.18 -4.52
CA ASP A 229 -20.66 18.09 -3.80
C ASP A 229 -20.39 18.23 -2.29
N PHE A 230 -19.22 17.79 -1.80
CA PHE A 230 -18.82 17.98 -0.41
C PHE A 230 -17.31 18.13 -0.19
N VAL A 231 -16.97 18.78 0.92
CA VAL A 231 -15.65 18.72 1.57
C VAL A 231 -15.87 18.45 3.05
N ILE A 232 -15.11 17.52 3.61
CA ILE A 232 -15.08 17.25 5.05
C ILE A 232 -13.72 17.61 5.63
N SER A 233 -13.70 17.96 6.91
CA SER A 233 -12.49 18.02 7.72
C SER A 233 -12.62 17.17 8.98
N MET A 234 -11.52 16.60 9.43
CA MET A 234 -11.47 15.76 10.63
C MET A 234 -10.17 15.96 11.39
N GLU A 235 -10.22 15.71 12.69
CA GLU A 235 -9.05 15.63 13.56
C GLU A 235 -8.15 14.46 13.09
N SER A 236 -6.88 14.73 12.82
CA SER A 236 -5.94 13.73 12.31
C SER A 236 -5.70 12.57 13.29
N ASP A 237 -5.76 12.87 14.59
CA ASP A 237 -5.38 11.91 15.63
C ASP A 237 -6.52 10.94 15.98
N SER A 238 -7.76 11.39 15.84
CA SER A 238 -8.96 10.64 16.27
C SER A 238 -9.85 10.22 15.11
N GLY A 239 -9.72 10.84 13.93
CA GLY A 239 -10.63 10.68 12.80
C GLY A 239 -11.99 11.35 13.01
N LYS A 240 -12.17 12.08 14.12
CA LYS A 240 -13.43 12.74 14.45
C LYS A 240 -13.72 13.85 13.44
N LEU A 241 -14.92 13.79 12.85
CA LEU A 241 -15.41 14.80 11.92
C LEU A 241 -15.53 16.16 12.63
N VAL A 242 -14.90 17.18 12.05
CA VAL A 242 -14.94 18.57 12.52
C VAL A 242 -15.95 19.37 11.71
N MET A 243 -16.00 19.15 10.39
CA MET A 243 -16.91 19.84 9.49
C MET A 243 -17.29 18.93 8.31
N ASP A 244 -18.55 19.05 7.86
CA ASP A 244 -19.07 18.55 6.59
C ASP A 244 -19.72 19.73 5.87
N HIS A 245 -19.11 20.18 4.78
CA HIS A 245 -19.53 21.36 4.06
C HIS A 245 -19.95 21.01 2.64
N PRO A 246 -21.19 21.33 2.23
CA PRO A 246 -21.61 21.14 0.86
C PRO A 246 -20.87 22.13 -0.05
N ILE A 247 -20.43 21.63 -1.20
CA ILE A 247 -19.89 22.46 -2.28
C ILE A 247 -20.67 22.19 -3.57
N LYS A 248 -20.53 23.03 -4.58
CA LYS A 248 -21.01 22.73 -5.93
C LYS A 248 -19.85 22.21 -6.76
N GLY A 249 -19.92 20.96 -7.22
CA GLY A 249 -18.90 20.38 -8.12
C GLY A 249 -18.11 19.25 -7.47
N HIS A 250 -16.86 19.07 -7.90
CA HIS A 250 -15.99 18.02 -7.37
C HIS A 250 -14.80 18.68 -6.69
N ALA A 251 -14.57 18.32 -5.42
CA ALA A 251 -13.36 18.68 -4.70
C ALA A 251 -12.13 17.94 -5.24
#